data_AF-A0A7J8DI00-F1
#
_entry.id   AF-A0A7J8DI00-F1
#
_cell.length_a   1.000
_cell.length_b   1.000
_cell.length_c   1.000
_cell.angle_alpha   90.00
_cell.angle_beta   90.00
_cell.angle_gamma   90.00
#
_symmetry.space_group_name_H-M   'P 1'
#
loop_
_entity.id
_entity.type
_entity.pdbx_description
1 polymer ?
#
loop_
_entity_poly.entity_id
_entity_poly.type
_entity_poly.pdbx_seq_one_letter_code
_entity_poly.pdbx_strand_id
1 'polypeptide(L)'
;MNITEIQRIIQEYYERLHATKFDHLDETDKFLETYNLLRMNHEEMENLNRLILLRIKTGKEIITVIKSLPPNNSSGPEGFTGEFYKTFNIYLPQTLTKIEENEILPNSFYEANITLIPNQARTTQNKIMGQYI
;
A
#
# COMPACT_ATOMS: atom_id res chain seq x y z
N MET A 1 25.61 -16.44 -3.19
CA MET A 1 24.59 -15.93 -2.24
C MET A 1 23.32 -16.72 -2.51
N ASN A 2 22.76 -17.39 -1.50
CA ASN A 2 21.52 -18.17 -1.62
C ASN A 2 20.30 -17.22 -1.58
N ILE A 3 19.19 -17.58 -2.23
CA ILE A 3 17.90 -16.87 -2.19
C ILE A 3 17.49 -16.54 -0.75
N THR A 4 17.63 -17.47 0.20
CA THR A 4 17.29 -17.26 1.62
C THR A 4 18.11 -16.13 2.24
N GLU A 5 19.37 -16.00 1.84
CA GLU A 5 20.28 -14.99 2.37
C GLU A 5 19.99 -13.61 1.76
N ILE A 6 19.62 -13.57 0.47
CA ILE A 6 19.14 -12.35 -0.20
C ILE A 6 17.85 -11.85 0.46
N GLN A 7 16.89 -12.75 0.71
CA GLN A 7 15.63 -12.42 1.38
C GLN A 7 15.88 -11.83 2.77
N ARG A 8 16.75 -12.46 3.57
CA ARG A 8 17.13 -11.96 4.90
C ARG A 8 17.71 -10.55 4.86
N ILE A 9 18.66 -10.29 3.95
CA ILE A 9 19.29 -8.97 3.82
C ILE A 9 18.26 -7.90 3.42
N ILE A 10 17.37 -8.21 2.49
CA ILE A 10 16.32 -7.28 2.05
C ILE A 10 15.33 -7.03 3.19
N GLN A 11 14.94 -8.06 3.93
CA GLN A 11 14.08 -7.93 5.10
C GLN A 11 14.70 -7.01 6.16
N GLU A 12 15.95 -7.28 6.58
CA GLU A 12 16.68 -6.45 7.55
C GLU A 12 16.81 -4.98 7.10
N TYR A 13 16.98 -4.74 5.79
CA TYR A 13 17.02 -3.40 5.23
C TYR A 13 15.67 -2.67 5.38
N TYR A 14 14.56 -3.30 4.99
CA TYR A 14 13.23 -2.67 5.09
C TYR A 14 12.77 -2.48 6.53
N GLU A 15 13.11 -3.41 7.43
CA GLU A 15 12.87 -3.25 8.87
C GLU A 15 13.56 -1.99 9.41
N ARG A 16 14.84 -1.78 9.06
CA ARG A 16 15.57 -0.56 9.45
C ARG A 16 15.01 0.71 8.80
N LEU A 17 14.63 0.65 7.52
CA LEU A 17 14.08 1.79 6.80
C LEU A 17 12.78 2.31 7.43
N HIS A 18 11.95 1.40 7.96
CA HIS A 18 10.65 1.74 8.53
C HIS A 18 10.65 1.88 10.06
N ALA A 19 11.76 1.58 10.74
CA ALA A 19 11.91 1.78 12.19
C ALA A 19 11.87 3.27 12.61
N THR A 20 12.23 4.20 11.74
CA THR A 20 12.47 5.62 12.08
C THR A 20 11.22 6.53 11.99
N LYS A 21 10.01 5.97 11.93
CA LYS A 21 8.84 6.73 11.41
C LYS A 21 8.15 7.70 12.38
N PHE A 22 8.55 7.81 13.64
CA PHE A 22 7.80 8.59 14.65
C PHE A 22 8.58 9.68 15.41
N ASP A 23 9.85 9.92 15.09
CA ASP A 23 10.67 10.91 15.82
C ASP A 23 10.40 12.38 15.42
N HIS A 24 9.51 12.62 14.45
CA HIS A 24 9.37 13.91 13.74
C HIS A 24 7.98 14.58 13.89
N LEU A 25 7.19 14.23 14.92
CA LEU A 25 5.91 14.91 15.17
C LEU A 25 6.11 16.43 15.36
N ASP A 26 7.14 16.83 16.11
CA ASP A 26 7.52 18.23 16.32
C ASP A 26 7.94 18.94 15.02
N GLU A 27 8.60 18.25 14.09
CA GLU A 27 8.97 18.82 12.78
C GLU A 27 7.76 19.03 11.88
N THR A 28 6.77 18.13 11.96
CA THR A 28 5.51 18.26 11.22
C THR A 28 4.75 19.49 11.71
N ASP A 29 4.65 19.68 13.02
CA ASP A 29 4.00 20.84 13.61
C ASP A 29 4.71 22.15 13.27
N LYS A 30 6.05 22.17 13.35
CA LYS A 30 6.86 23.31 12.96
C LYS A 30 6.73 23.66 11.48
N PHE A 31 6.62 22.65 10.61
CA PHE A 31 6.41 22.84 9.18
C PHE A 31 5.07 23.53 8.89
N LEU A 32 3.98 23.07 9.51
CA LEU A 32 2.65 23.66 9.33
C LEU A 32 2.61 25.12 9.78
N GLU A 33 3.26 25.45 10.90
CA GLU A 33 3.37 26.82 11.42
C GLU A 33 4.23 27.73 10.53
N THR A 34 5.33 27.21 9.98
CA THR A 34 6.24 27.99 9.10
C THR A 34 5.52 28.53 7.87
N TYR A 35 4.55 27.79 7.33
CA TYR A 35 3.82 28.15 6.12
C TYR A 35 2.39 28.66 6.39
N ASN A 36 2.02 28.91 7.66
CA ASN A 36 0.66 29.30 8.07
C ASN A 36 -0.43 28.41 7.44
N LEU A 37 -0.15 27.10 7.31
CA LEU A 37 -1.12 26.17 6.75
C LEU A 37 -2.29 26.03 7.73
N LEU A 38 -3.51 26.01 7.19
CA LEU A 38 -4.73 25.87 7.98
C LEU A 38 -4.68 24.54 8.74
N ARG A 39 -4.66 24.62 10.07
CA ARG A 39 -4.93 23.48 10.95
C ARG A 39 -6.45 23.29 11.02
N MET A 40 -6.91 22.08 10.71
CA MET A 40 -8.29 21.71 11.01
C MET A 40 -8.48 21.65 12.52
N ASN A 41 -9.57 22.19 13.02
CA ASN A 41 -9.95 21.98 14.41
C ASN A 41 -10.50 20.54 14.60
N HIS A 42 -10.70 20.13 15.85
CA HIS A 42 -11.15 18.77 16.17
C HIS A 42 -12.50 18.43 15.52
N GLU A 43 -13.45 19.37 15.50
CA GLU A 43 -14.76 19.17 14.89
C GLU A 43 -14.70 19.03 13.37
N GLU A 44 -13.86 19.83 12.69
CA GLU A 44 -13.61 19.72 11.25
C GLU A 44 -12.97 18.39 10.88
N MET A 45 -12.02 17.92 11.70
CA MET A 45 -11.35 16.64 11.52
C MET A 45 -12.32 15.47 11.69
N GLU A 46 -13.14 15.48 12.75
CA GLU A 46 -14.18 14.47 12.98
C GLU A 46 -15.22 14.47 11.86
N ASN A 47 -15.68 15.64 11.41
CA ASN A 47 -16.61 15.74 10.29
C ASN A 47 -16.02 15.20 8.99
N LEU A 48 -14.74 15.50 8.71
CA LEU A 48 -14.06 14.98 7.53
C LEU A 48 -13.88 13.45 7.60
N ASN A 49 -13.45 12.94 8.76
CA ASN A 49 -13.33 11.50 9.00
C ASN A 49 -14.67 10.80 8.77
N ARG A 50 -15.76 11.33 9.32
CA ARG A 50 -17.11 10.81 9.10
C ARG A 50 -17.52 10.81 7.63
N LEU A 51 -17.21 11.87 6.88
CA LEU A 51 -17.51 11.95 5.44
C LEU A 51 -16.70 10.95 4.62
N ILE A 52 -15.41 10.79 4.93
CA ILE A 52 -14.53 9.80 4.29
C ILE A 52 -15.06 8.39 4.57
N LEU A 53 -15.38 8.08 5.84
CA LEU A 53 -15.93 6.79 6.25
C LEU A 53 -17.26 6.49 5.55
N LEU A 54 -18.17 7.46 5.46
CA LEU A 54 -19.44 7.30 4.74
C LEU A 54 -19.23 6.98 3.25
N ARG A 55 -18.24 7.60 2.61
CA ARG A 55 -17.89 7.35 1.21
C ARG A 55 -17.27 5.98 1.01
N ILE A 56 -16.39 5.55 1.91
CA ILE A 56 -15.81 4.20 1.94
C ILE A 56 -16.92 3.16 2.12
N LYS A 57 -17.83 3.36 3.09
CA LYS A 57 -18.96 2.46 3.40
C LYS A 57 -19.90 2.27 2.21
N THR A 58 -20.15 3.35 1.46
CA THR A 58 -21.01 3.28 0.26
C THR A 58 -20.31 2.55 -0.90
N GLY A 59 -18.98 2.45 -0.89
CA GLY A 59 -18.16 1.78 -1.92
C GLY A 59 -18.23 2.41 -3.32
N LYS A 60 -19.14 3.37 -3.55
CA LYS A 60 -19.47 3.96 -4.85
C LYS A 60 -18.26 4.61 -5.52
N GLU A 61 -17.48 5.35 -4.75
CA GLU A 61 -16.29 6.01 -5.27
C GLU A 61 -15.20 5.01 -5.66
N ILE A 62 -14.94 4.02 -4.80
CA ILE A 62 -13.97 2.93 -5.06
C ILE A 62 -14.37 2.18 -6.34
N ILE A 63 -15.64 1.79 -6.47
CA ILE A 63 -16.17 1.13 -7.66
C ILE A 63 -16.00 2.02 -8.90
N THR A 64 -16.24 3.33 -8.77
CA THR A 64 -16.11 4.29 -9.89
C THR A 64 -14.66 4.42 -10.34
N VAL A 65 -13.73 4.58 -9.40
CA VAL A 65 -12.29 4.66 -9.68
C VAL A 65 -11.81 3.37 -10.35
N ILE A 66 -12.14 2.20 -9.79
CA ILE A 66 -11.76 0.90 -10.35
C ILE A 66 -12.26 0.73 -11.79
N LYS A 67 -13.51 1.14 -12.08
CA LYS A 67 -14.06 1.09 -13.44
C LYS A 67 -13.30 1.99 -14.41
N SER A 68 -12.84 3.14 -13.95
CA SER A 68 -12.07 4.10 -14.76
C SER A 68 -10.62 3.69 -15.03
N LEU A 69 -10.08 2.71 -14.30
CA LEU A 69 -8.70 2.26 -14.49
C LEU A 69 -8.46 1.71 -15.91
N PRO A 70 -7.32 1.99 -16.55
CA PRO A 70 -6.98 1.36 -17.82
C PRO A 70 -6.66 -0.13 -17.62
N PRO A 71 -7.09 -1.03 -18.51
CA PRO A 71 -6.90 -2.48 -18.32
C PRO A 71 -5.44 -2.95 -18.51
N ASN A 72 -4.64 -2.31 -19.37
CA ASN A 72 -3.37 -2.88 -19.88
C ASN A 72 -2.10 -2.14 -19.41
N ASN A 73 -2.14 -1.46 -18.27
CA ASN A 73 -0.99 -0.70 -17.82
C ASN A 73 0.05 -1.58 -17.13
N SER A 74 1.30 -1.13 -17.14
CA SER A 74 2.32 -1.63 -16.22
C SER A 74 1.77 -1.63 -14.81
N SER A 75 2.14 -2.64 -14.03
CA SER A 75 1.86 -2.69 -12.60
C SER A 75 2.16 -1.35 -11.92
N GLY A 76 1.26 -0.89 -11.06
CA GLY A 76 1.49 0.28 -10.21
C GLY A 76 2.70 0.07 -9.29
N PRO A 77 3.06 1.09 -8.48
CA PRO A 77 4.11 0.95 -7.47
C PRO A 77 3.85 -0.22 -6.50
N GLU A 78 2.59 -0.63 -6.31
CA GLU A 78 2.22 -1.80 -5.52
C GLU A 78 2.31 -3.15 -6.27
N GLY A 79 2.71 -3.17 -7.54
CA GLY A 79 2.86 -4.40 -8.32
C GLY A 79 1.58 -4.93 -8.99
N PHE A 80 0.43 -4.29 -8.77
CA PHE A 80 -0.87 -4.69 -9.34
C PHE A 80 -1.26 -3.89 -10.60
N THR A 81 -1.94 -4.54 -11.54
CA THR A 81 -2.44 -3.91 -12.79
C THR A 81 -3.85 -3.38 -12.62
N GLY A 82 -4.32 -2.52 -13.54
CA GLY A 82 -5.72 -2.09 -13.56
C GLY A 82 -6.71 -3.25 -13.72
N GLU A 83 -6.31 -4.33 -14.40
CA GLU A 83 -7.11 -5.55 -14.54
C GLU A 83 -7.28 -6.28 -13.20
N PHE A 84 -6.25 -6.31 -12.35
CA PHE A 84 -6.36 -6.86 -10.99
C PHE A 84 -7.49 -6.15 -10.22
N TYR A 85 -7.45 -4.82 -10.16
CA TYR A 85 -8.45 -4.04 -9.45
C TYR A 85 -9.86 -4.25 -10.03
N LYS A 86 -10.00 -4.34 -11.35
CA LYS A 86 -11.29 -4.64 -12.00
C LYS A 86 -11.81 -6.03 -11.70
N THR A 87 -10.94 -7.03 -11.64
CA THR A 87 -11.28 -8.42 -11.30
C THR A 87 -11.81 -8.51 -9.88
N PHE A 88 -11.22 -7.75 -8.95
CA PHE A 88 -11.61 -7.73 -7.54
C PHE A 88 -12.54 -6.56 -7.17
N ASN A 89 -13.23 -5.96 -8.15
CA ASN A 89 -14.01 -4.72 -7.94
C ASN A 89 -15.20 -4.86 -6.98
N ILE A 90 -15.68 -6.07 -6.71
CA ILE A 90 -16.71 -6.39 -5.71
C ILE A 90 -16.07 -6.69 -4.35
N TYR A 91 -14.94 -7.42 -4.34
CA TYR A 91 -14.28 -7.86 -3.12
C TYR A 91 -13.57 -6.73 -2.39
N LEU A 92 -12.99 -5.77 -3.12
CA LEU A 92 -12.28 -4.63 -2.54
C LEU A 92 -13.20 -3.73 -1.70
N PRO A 93 -14.35 -3.24 -2.20
CA PRO A 93 -15.30 -2.49 -1.38
C PRO A 93 -15.79 -3.29 -0.16
N GLN A 94 -16.12 -4.58 -0.33
CA GLN A 94 -16.61 -5.41 0.77
C GLN A 94 -15.56 -5.60 1.88
N THR A 95 -14.29 -5.75 1.51
CA THR A 95 -13.20 -5.90 2.47
C THR A 95 -13.02 -4.62 3.28
N LEU A 96 -13.08 -3.45 2.61
CA LEU A 96 -12.97 -2.15 3.26
C LEU A 96 -14.16 -1.88 4.20
N THR A 97 -15.39 -2.23 3.80
CA THR A 97 -16.57 -2.13 4.68
C THR A 97 -16.42 -3.01 5.92
N LYS A 98 -15.91 -4.23 5.79
CA LYS A 98 -15.69 -5.13 6.95
C LYS A 98 -14.63 -4.61 7.92
N ILE A 99 -13.59 -3.94 7.42
CA ILE A 99 -12.56 -3.31 8.26
C ILE A 99 -13.17 -2.15 9.04
N GLU A 100 -14.04 -1.36 8.40
CA GLU A 100 -14.77 -0.27 9.06
C GLU A 100 -15.73 -0.81 10.13
N GLU A 101 -16.61 -1.76 9.79
CA GLU A 101 -17.63 -2.26 10.71
C GLU A 101 -17.05 -2.94 11.96
N ASN A 102 -15.92 -3.63 11.81
CA ASN A 102 -15.30 -4.33 12.92
C ASN A 102 -14.25 -3.49 13.64
N GLU A 103 -13.88 -2.33 13.10
CA GLU A 103 -12.74 -1.50 13.53
C GLU A 103 -11.41 -2.28 13.71
N ILE A 104 -11.35 -3.50 13.16
CA ILE A 104 -10.24 -4.43 13.30
C ILE A 104 -9.68 -4.68 11.92
N LEU A 105 -8.42 -4.27 11.74
CA LEU A 105 -7.66 -4.60 10.55
C LEU A 105 -7.27 -6.09 10.61
N PRO A 106 -7.48 -6.88 9.54
CA PRO A 106 -7.06 -8.27 9.52
C PRO A 106 -5.57 -8.41 9.80
N ASN A 107 -5.16 -9.45 10.54
CA ASN A 107 -3.76 -9.65 10.93
C ASN A 107 -2.78 -9.59 9.74
N SER A 108 -3.21 -10.06 8.56
CA SER A 108 -2.42 -10.03 7.32
C SER A 108 -2.04 -8.62 6.85
N PHE A 109 -2.70 -7.56 7.31
CA PHE A 109 -2.30 -6.18 6.99
C PHE A 109 -1.06 -5.72 7.76
N TYR A 110 -0.74 -6.38 8.87
CA TYR A 110 0.48 -6.13 9.64
C TYR A 110 1.66 -6.97 9.12
N GLU A 111 1.41 -7.84 8.16
CA GLU A 111 2.41 -8.73 7.56
C GLU A 111 2.95 -8.12 6.26
N ALA A 112 4.28 -8.05 6.15
CA ALA A 112 4.94 -7.67 4.90
C ALA A 112 5.34 -8.94 4.13
N ASN A 113 4.89 -9.04 2.88
CA ASN A 113 5.30 -10.11 1.97
C ASN A 113 6.28 -9.54 0.94
N ILE A 114 7.53 -9.98 0.99
CA ILE A 114 8.58 -9.55 0.05
C ILE A 114 8.69 -10.56 -1.08
N THR A 115 8.20 -10.18 -2.26
CA THR A 115 8.28 -11.02 -3.48
C THR A 115 9.42 -10.54 -4.37
N LEU A 116 10.39 -11.42 -4.65
CA LEU A 116 11.45 -11.16 -5.63
C LEU A 116 10.93 -11.39 -7.05
N ILE A 117 10.75 -10.31 -7.82
CA ILE A 117 10.36 -10.39 -9.23
C ILE A 117 11.62 -10.23 -10.10
N PRO A 118 12.08 -11.28 -10.80
CA PRO A 118 13.25 -11.18 -11.66
C PRO A 118 12.95 -10.25 -12.86
N ASN A 119 13.72 -9.17 -12.99
CA ASN A 119 13.62 -8.27 -14.13
C ASN A 119 14.28 -8.90 -15.36
N GLN A 120 13.50 -9.20 -16.40
CA GLN A 120 13.97 -9.82 -17.65
C GLN A 120 14.90 -8.91 -18.49
N ALA A 121 14.98 -7.61 -18.20
CA ALA A 121 15.78 -6.66 -18.99
C ALA A 121 17.31 -6.79 -18.81
N ARG A 122 17.79 -7.58 -17.83
CA ARG A 122 19.22 -7.71 -17.49
C ARG A 122 19.82 -9.10 -17.69
N THR A 123 19.19 -9.97 -18.48
CA THR A 123 19.81 -11.24 -18.90
C THR A 123 20.57 -11.09 -20.20
N THR A 124 21.71 -10.38 -20.18
CA THR A 124 22.83 -10.70 -21.07
C THR A 124 23.73 -11.70 -20.35
N GLN A 125 23.74 -12.93 -20.89
CA GLN A 125 24.68 -14.04 -20.61
C GLN A 125 25.13 -14.23 -19.17
N ASN A 126 24.46 -15.14 -18.45
CA ASN A 126 25.11 -16.38 -18.00
C ASN A 126 24.03 -17.39 -17.64
N LYS A 127 23.86 -18.35 -18.54
CA LYS A 127 22.99 -19.51 -18.41
C LYS A 127 23.64 -20.45 -17.40
N ILE A 128 23.10 -20.55 -16.18
CA ILE A 128 23.36 -21.72 -15.34
C ILE A 128 22.01 -22.38 -15.11
N MET A 129 21.83 -23.47 -15.84
CA MET A 129 20.68 -24.35 -15.74
C MET A 129 20.85 -25.19 -14.47
N GLY A 130 19.85 -25.15 -13.59
CA GLY A 130 19.80 -25.98 -12.40
C GLY A 130 18.40 -25.98 -11.83
N GLN A 131 17.61 -26.99 -12.21
CA GLN A 131 16.35 -27.34 -11.57
C GLN A 131 16.60 -27.66 -10.10
N TYR A 132 15.73 -27.22 -9.19
CA TYR A 132 15.61 -27.88 -7.90
C TYR A 132 14.14 -28.08 -7.51
N ILE A 133 13.88 -29.34 -7.19
CA ILE A 133 12.74 -29.94 -6.49
C ILE A 133 12.84 -29.56 -5.02
#